data_AF-A0A8E0IRE9-F1
#
_entry.id   AF-A0A8E0IRE9-F1
#
_cell.length_a   1.000
_cell.length_b   1.000
_cell.length_c   1.000
_cell.angle_alpha   90.00
_cell.angle_beta   90.00
_cell.angle_gamma   90.00
#
_symmetry.space_group_name_H-M   'P 1'
#
loop_
_entity.id
_entity.type
_entity.pdbx_description
1 polymer ?
#
loop_
_entity_poly.entity_id
_entity_poly.type
_entity_poly.pdbx_seq_one_letter_code
_entity_poly.pdbx_strand_id
1 'polypeptide(L)' 'MDVSVKRGDVFFADLSPVVGSEQGGNRPVLIIQNNVGNHYSPTVIVAAITSKIQKP' A
#
# COMPACT_ATOMS: atom_id res chain seq x y z
N MET A 1 -8.62 18.76 2.75
CA MET A 1 -7.17 18.50 2.77
C MET A 1 -6.92 17.47 1.70
N ASP A 2 -6.41 17.86 0.55
CA ASP A 2 -6.01 16.90 -0.47
C ASP A 2 -4.84 16.09 0.07
N VAL A 3 -5.10 14.82 0.39
CA VAL A 3 -4.06 13.88 0.80
C VAL A 3 -3.28 13.52 -0.46
N SER A 4 -2.22 14.28 -0.76
CA SER A 4 -1.37 13.96 -1.89
C SER A 4 -0.58 12.69 -1.59
N VAL A 5 -0.92 11.59 -2.25
CA VAL A 5 -0.22 10.31 -2.10
C VAL A 5 1.17 10.41 -2.76
N LYS A 6 2.26 10.26 -2.00
CA LYS A 6 3.63 10.30 -2.51
C LYS A 6 4.37 8.99 -2.27
N ARG A 7 5.35 8.71 -3.13
CA ARG A 7 6.24 7.57 -3.00
C ARG A 7 7.01 7.67 -1.67
N GLY A 8 6.97 6.61 -0.88
CA GLY A 8 7.57 6.57 0.45
C GLY A 8 6.58 6.78 1.59
N ASP A 9 5.36 7.29 1.31
CA ASP A 9 4.32 7.43 2.32
C ASP A 9 3.80 6.06 2.77
N VAL A 10 3.32 5.98 4.01
CA VAL A 10 2.66 4.81 4.58
C VAL A 10 1.20 5.14 4.86
N PHE A 11 0.29 4.33 4.31
CA PHE A 11 -1.15 4.45 4.52
C PHE A 11 -1.73 3.14 5.03
N PHE A 12 -2.87 3.20 5.72
CA PHE A 12 -3.71 2.02 5.91
C PHE A 12 -4.59 1.83 4.68
N ALA A 13 -4.65 0.60 4.16
CA ALA A 13 -5.50 0.22 3.04
C ALA A 13 -6.25 -1.08 3.36
N ASP A 14 -7.53 -1.15 2.94
CA ASP A 14 -8.29 -2.39 2.94
C ASP A 14 -7.96 -3.19 1.67
N LEU A 15 -7.35 -4.35 1.87
CA LEU A 15 -6.92 -5.26 0.80
C LEU A 15 -7.88 -6.46 0.63
N SER A 16 -9.12 -6.36 1.09
CA SER A 16 -10.11 -7.45 1.05
C SER A 16 -11.03 -7.36 -0.18
N PRO A 17 -11.54 -8.49 -0.72
CA PRO A 17 -11.24 -9.88 -0.36
C PRO A 17 -9.90 -10.35 -0.93
N VAL A 18 -9.36 -11.45 -0.38
CA VAL A 18 -8.10 -12.08 -0.82
C VAL A 18 -8.28 -13.55 -1.14
N VAL A 19 -7.40 -14.10 -1.98
CA VAL A 19 -7.35 -15.52 -2.33
C VAL A 19 -5.99 -16.12 -1.95
N GLY A 20 -6.00 -17.27 -1.27
CA GLY A 20 -4.78 -17.98 -0.90
C GLY A 20 -3.87 -17.20 0.04
N SER A 21 -2.65 -16.90 -0.40
CA SER A 21 -1.59 -16.26 0.41
C SER A 21 -1.43 -14.76 0.17
N GLU A 22 -2.37 -14.13 -0.54
CA GLU A 22 -2.43 -12.67 -0.71
C GLU A 22 -2.52 -11.96 0.67
N GLN A 23 -1.85 -10.82 0.81
CA GLN A 23 -1.93 -10.03 2.04
C GLN A 23 -3.27 -9.29 2.10
N GLY A 24 -4.14 -9.70 3.03
CA GLY A 24 -5.49 -9.13 3.18
C GLY A 24 -5.70 -8.29 4.45
N GLY A 25 -6.94 -7.79 4.57
CA GLY A 25 -7.41 -6.96 5.69
C GLY A 25 -6.98 -5.50 5.59
N ASN A 26 -7.41 -4.69 6.55
CA ASN A 26 -6.98 -3.30 6.69
C ASN A 26 -5.58 -3.25 7.33
N ARG A 27 -4.55 -2.91 6.55
CA ARG A 27 -3.16 -2.96 7.01
C ARG A 27 -2.29 -1.82 6.48
N PRO A 28 -1.16 -1.52 7.13
CA PRO A 28 -0.22 -0.54 6.60
C PRO A 28 0.37 -1.02 5.27
N VAL A 29 0.45 -0.10 4.31
CA VAL A 29 1.04 -0.30 2.98
C VAL A 29 1.98 0.88 2.66
N LEU A 30 3.11 0.58 2.00
CA LEU A 30 4.07 1.57 1.53
C LEU A 30 3.78 1.93 0.07
N ILE A 31 3.68 3.21 -0.25
CA ILE A 31 3.53 3.67 -1.63
C ILE A 31 4.86 3.52 -2.39
N ILE A 32 4.87 2.71 -3.45
CA ILE A 32 6.07 2.48 -4.28
C ILE A 32 5.97 3.01 -5.71
N GLN A 33 4.76 3.36 -6.17
CA GLN A 33 4.54 4.02 -7.46
C GLN A 33 5.23 5.40 -7.51
N ASN A 34 5.64 5.81 -8.71
CA ASN A 34 6.26 7.11 -8.93
C ASN A 34 5.27 8.27 -8.73
N ASN A 35 5.76 9.44 -8.32
CA ASN A 35 4.93 10.59 -7.97
C ASN A 35 4.15 11.18 -9.15
N VAL A 36 4.63 11.01 -10.38
CA VAL A 36 3.88 11.44 -11.58
C VAL A 36 2.64 10.56 -11.71
N GLY A 37 2.81 9.23 -11.60
CA GLY A 37 1.70 8.28 -11.60
C GLY A 37 0.71 8.56 -10.47
N ASN A 38 1.16 8.77 -9.24
CA ASN A 38 0.27 9.05 -8.10
C ASN A 38 -0.56 10.32 -8.27
N HIS A 39 -0.08 11.27 -9.08
CA HIS A 39 -0.76 12.54 -9.31
C HIS A 39 -1.87 12.43 -10.35
N TYR A 40 -1.65 11.63 -11.41
CA TYR A 40 -2.55 11.55 -12.55
C TYR A 40 -3.41 10.27 -12.57
N SER A 41 -2.97 9.19 -11.92
CA SER A 41 -3.66 7.90 -11.92
C SER A 41 -4.68 7.82 -10.79
N PRO A 42 -5.87 7.22 -11.03
CA PRO A 42 -6.78 6.85 -9.96
C PRO A 42 -6.28 5.65 -9.13
N THR A 43 -5.25 4.94 -9.61
CA THR A 43 -4.66 3.78 -8.93
C THR A 43 -3.24 4.06 -8.45
N VAL A 44 -2.86 3.37 -7.37
CA VAL A 44 -1.52 3.43 -6.77
C VAL A 44 -0.94 2.03 -6.57
N ILE A 45 0.36 1.85 -6.82
CA ILE A 45 1.09 0.61 -6.52
C ILE A 45 1.69 0.70 -5.11
N VAL A 46 1.41 -0.32 -4.29
CA VAL A 46 1.82 -0.38 -2.88
C VAL A 46 2.49 -1.71 -2.54
N ALA A 47 3.28 -1.72 -1.46
CA ALA A 47 3.80 -2.92 -0.83
C ALA A 47 3.17 -3.10 0.56
N ALA A 48 2.56 -4.26 0.81
CA ALA A 48 1.93 -4.57 2.10
C ALA A 48 2.96 -4.78 3.21
N ILE A 49 2.73 -4.17 4.38
CA ILE A 49 3.57 -4.32 5.57
C ILE A 49 2.90 -5.31 6.54
N THR A 50 3.71 -6.12 7.23
CA THR A 50 3.25 -7.09 8.23
C THR A 50 4.04 -6.93 9.53
N SER A 51 3.37 -7.13 10.66
CA SER A 51 4.00 -7.23 11.98
C SER A 51 4.57 -8.63 12.27
N LYS A 52 4.19 -9.64 11.46
CA LYS A 52 4.76 -11.00 11.54
C LYS A 52 6.14 -10.98 10.88
N ILE A 53 7.14 -10.71 11.69
CA ILE A 53 8.54 -10.63 11.25
C ILE A 53 9.16 -12.01 11.37
N GLN A 54 9.55 -12.60 10.25
CA GLN A 54 10.60 -13.61 10.21
C GLN A 54 11.89 -12.90 9.79
N LYS A 55 12.79 -12.72 10.74
CA LYS A 55 14.17 -12.35 10.47
C LYS A 55 15.00 -13.63 10.54
N PRO A 56 15.86 -13.92 9.55
CA PRO A 56 16.85 -14.98 9.68
C PRO A 56 17.80 -14.71 10.85
#